data_AF-A0A371KQL7-F1
#
_entry.id   AF-A0A371KQL7-F1
#
_cell.length_a   1.000
_cell.length_b   1.000
_cell.length_c   1.000
_cell.angle_alpha   90.00
_cell.angle_beta   90.00
_cell.angle_gamma   90.00
#
_symmetry.space_group_name_H-M   'P 1'
#
loop_
_entity.id
_entity.type
_entity.pdbx_description
1 polymer ?
#
loop_
_entity_poly.entity_id
_entity_poly.type
_entity_poly.pdbx_seq_one_letter_code
_entity_poly.pdbx_strand_id
1 'polypeptide(L)'
;IRQQWEHVLENVVYEINNPDRFFRHYMMSREDPDIEGSVTSRTLYDTFRDLIENQLPTDETDLVGYVDGMVETSELYVGFTKANVDAFSGRAQKRINRRLRNLNDIQSSHSRTLMLRIFEEFDEYDQILSVLRLLEVFMVRWRVSGNQTGSKLDRIFSELCSDAFDTTDP
;
A
#
# COMPACT_ATOMS: atom_id res chain seq x y z
N ILE A 1 20.12 -6.73 -5.94
CA ILE A 1 19.23 -7.45 -4.98
C ILE A 1 19.67 -7.31 -3.52
N ARG A 2 20.81 -7.87 -3.06
CA ARG A 2 21.15 -7.84 -1.62
C ARG A 2 21.13 -6.45 -0.98
N GLN A 3 21.77 -5.47 -1.61
CA GLN A 3 21.81 -4.09 -1.10
C GLN A 3 20.42 -3.42 -1.06
N GLN A 4 19.60 -3.62 -2.10
CA GLN A 4 18.21 -3.15 -2.13
C GLN A 4 17.40 -3.76 -0.99
N TRP A 5 17.57 -5.07 -0.75
CA TRP A 5 16.91 -5.75 0.35
C TRP A 5 17.35 -5.23 1.72
N GLU A 6 18.66 -5.04 1.93
CA GLU A 6 19.20 -4.44 3.14
C GLU A 6 18.62 -3.04 3.38
N HIS A 7 18.49 -2.22 2.33
CA HIS A 7 17.88 -0.90 2.41
C HIS A 7 16.39 -0.94 2.79
N VAL A 8 15.60 -1.84 2.18
CA VAL A 8 14.19 -2.03 2.57
C VAL A 8 14.07 -2.44 4.03
N LEU A 9 14.92 -3.37 4.49
CA LEU A 9 14.93 -3.78 5.89
C LEU A 9 15.30 -2.61 6.81
N GLU A 10 16.29 -1.80 6.44
CA GLU A 10 16.69 -0.63 7.22
C GLU A 10 15.56 0.39 7.35
N ASN A 11 14.89 0.71 6.25
CA ASN A 11 13.81 1.67 6.21
C ASN A 11 12.53 1.18 6.89
N VAL A 12 12.24 -0.12 6.82
CA VAL A 12 10.96 -0.67 7.30
C VAL A 12 11.12 -1.27 8.68
N VAL A 13 12.02 -2.24 8.86
CA VAL A 13 12.11 -3.03 10.10
C VAL A 13 12.49 -2.18 11.30
N TYR A 14 13.33 -1.16 11.12
CA TYR A 14 13.76 -0.30 12.22
C TYR A 14 12.83 0.89 12.47
N GLU A 15 12.05 1.32 11.48
CA GLU A 15 11.21 2.53 11.59
C GLU A 15 9.74 2.24 11.93
N ILE A 16 9.23 1.03 11.66
CA ILE A 16 7.81 0.70 11.86
C ILE A 16 7.58 -0.50 12.80
N ASN A 17 6.62 -0.36 13.71
CA ASN A 17 6.34 -1.37 14.75
C ASN A 17 5.87 -2.75 14.23
N ASN A 18 5.34 -2.84 13.01
CA ASN A 18 4.84 -4.09 12.42
C ASN A 18 5.32 -4.17 10.97
N PRO A 19 6.59 -4.53 10.74
CA PRO A 19 7.22 -4.44 9.43
C PRO A 19 6.66 -5.43 8.41
N ASP A 20 6.12 -6.57 8.87
CA ASP A 20 5.42 -7.53 8.02
C ASP A 20 4.28 -6.88 7.20
N ARG A 21 3.63 -5.86 7.75
CA ARG A 21 2.53 -5.15 7.07
C ARG A 21 2.99 -4.46 5.80
N PHE A 22 4.21 -3.94 5.76
CA PHE A 22 4.74 -3.34 4.54
C PHE A 22 4.77 -4.37 3.42
N PHE A 23 5.40 -5.52 3.64
CA PHE A 23 5.50 -6.55 2.61
C PHE A 23 4.14 -7.06 2.16
N ARG A 24 3.20 -7.25 3.09
CA ARG A 24 1.82 -7.66 2.75
C ARG A 24 1.11 -6.62 1.90
N HIS A 25 1.13 -5.36 2.31
CA HIS A 25 0.45 -4.29 1.59
C HIS A 25 1.10 -4.00 0.24
N TYR A 26 2.44 -4.08 0.16
CA TYR A 26 3.17 -3.95 -1.09
C TYR A 26 2.73 -5.01 -2.08
N MET A 27 2.80 -6.29 -1.69
CA MET A 27 2.38 -7.40 -2.55
C MET A 27 0.92 -7.27 -3.02
N MET A 28 0.01 -6.91 -2.12
CA MET A 28 -1.42 -6.74 -2.43
C MET A 28 -1.74 -5.43 -3.19
N SER A 29 -0.77 -4.54 -3.39
CA SER A 29 -0.97 -3.27 -4.10
C SER A 29 -0.35 -3.27 -5.50
N ARG A 30 0.24 -4.39 -5.95
CA ARG A 30 0.83 -4.47 -7.29
C ARG A 30 -0.20 -4.89 -8.31
N GLU A 31 -0.13 -4.24 -9.45
CA GLU A 31 -0.74 -4.68 -10.70
C GLU A 31 0.01 -5.84 -11.30
N ASP A 32 1.34 -5.86 -11.14
CA ASP A 32 2.16 -6.92 -11.68
C ASP A 32 3.27 -7.36 -10.70
N PRO A 33 3.31 -8.64 -10.30
CA PRO A 33 2.24 -9.63 -10.42
C PRO A 33 1.02 -9.25 -9.57
N ASP A 34 -0.18 -9.38 -10.13
CA ASP A 34 -1.43 -9.14 -9.40
C ASP A 34 -1.69 -10.23 -8.35
N ILE A 35 -1.84 -9.82 -7.08
CA ILE A 35 -2.12 -10.70 -5.96
C ILE A 35 -3.45 -10.30 -5.31
N GLU A 36 -4.52 -10.92 -5.81
CA GLU A 36 -5.85 -10.80 -5.23
C GLU A 36 -5.97 -11.46 -3.86
N GLY A 37 -6.92 -10.96 -3.06
CA GLY A 37 -7.27 -11.54 -1.77
C GLY A 37 -6.37 -11.08 -0.63
N SER A 38 -6.38 -11.81 0.49
CA SER A 38 -5.71 -11.35 1.71
C SER A 38 -4.37 -12.08 1.94
N VAL A 39 -3.27 -11.34 1.90
CA VAL A 39 -1.99 -11.80 2.43
C VAL A 39 -1.93 -11.48 3.92
N THR A 40 -1.81 -12.51 4.75
CA THR A 40 -1.72 -12.41 6.22
C THR A 40 -0.29 -12.62 6.69
N SER A 41 0.04 -12.25 7.93
CA SER A 41 1.38 -12.51 8.49
C SER A 41 1.74 -14.01 8.49
N ARG A 42 0.72 -14.89 8.54
CA ARG A 42 0.90 -16.35 8.46
C ARG A 42 1.23 -16.82 7.05
N THR A 43 0.61 -16.22 6.03
CA THR A 43 0.76 -16.66 4.63
C THR A 43 1.84 -15.91 3.88
N LEU A 44 2.31 -14.76 4.39
CA LEU A 44 3.28 -13.88 3.74
C LEU A 44 4.49 -14.61 3.17
N TYR A 45 5.14 -15.47 3.95
CA TYR A 45 6.33 -16.19 3.48
C TYR A 45 6.00 -17.13 2.32
N ASP A 46 4.93 -17.92 2.44
CA ASP A 46 4.55 -18.87 1.39
C ASP A 46 4.08 -18.14 0.13
N THR A 47 3.34 -17.04 0.26
CA THR A 47 2.93 -16.19 -0.89
C THR A 47 4.13 -15.55 -1.57
N PHE A 48 5.09 -15.01 -0.80
CA PHE A 48 6.27 -14.38 -1.37
C PHE A 48 7.21 -15.40 -2.03
N ARG A 49 7.34 -16.60 -1.45
CA ARG A 49 8.09 -17.70 -2.09
C ARG A 49 7.44 -18.11 -3.41
N ASP A 50 6.11 -18.32 -3.41
CA ASP A 50 5.37 -18.69 -4.61
C ASP A 50 5.49 -17.64 -5.72
N LEU A 51 5.40 -16.36 -5.36
CA LEU A 51 5.65 -15.25 -6.27
C LEU A 51 7.01 -15.39 -6.98
N ILE A 52 8.08 -15.59 -6.21
CA ILE A 52 9.45 -15.69 -6.76
C ILE A 52 9.63 -16.95 -7.60
N GLU A 53 9.08 -18.08 -7.16
CA GLU A 53 9.31 -19.38 -7.80
C GLU A 53 8.44 -19.61 -9.03
N ASN A 54 7.21 -19.06 -9.04
CA ASN A 54 6.17 -19.45 -9.99
C ASN A 54 5.51 -18.30 -10.75
N GLN A 55 5.59 -17.05 -10.26
CA GLN A 55 4.89 -15.91 -10.88
C GLN A 55 5.85 -14.90 -11.52
N LEU A 56 7.07 -14.78 -11.01
CA LEU A 56 8.13 -13.98 -11.61
C LEU A 56 9.09 -14.87 -12.43
N PRO A 57 9.66 -14.34 -13.53
CA PRO A 57 9.34 -13.05 -14.13
C PRO A 57 8.00 -13.08 -14.87
N THR A 58 7.38 -11.91 -14.97
CA THR A 58 6.27 -11.63 -15.89
C THR A 58 6.83 -10.96 -17.15
N ASP A 59 5.95 -10.53 -18.07
CA ASP A 59 6.37 -9.77 -19.25
C ASP A 59 6.88 -8.36 -18.88
N GLU A 60 6.45 -7.80 -17.75
CA GLU A 60 6.75 -6.43 -17.34
C GLU A 60 7.76 -6.34 -16.18
N THR A 61 7.78 -7.35 -15.30
CA THR A 61 8.54 -7.29 -14.05
C THR A 61 9.36 -8.56 -13.81
N ASP A 62 10.66 -8.39 -13.59
CA ASP A 62 11.53 -9.45 -13.06
C ASP A 62 11.76 -9.30 -11.55
N LEU A 63 12.48 -10.25 -10.94
CA LEU A 63 12.78 -10.20 -9.51
C LEU A 63 13.55 -8.93 -9.10
N VAL A 64 14.42 -8.40 -9.96
CA VAL A 64 15.20 -7.20 -9.65
C VAL A 64 14.28 -5.99 -9.62
N GLY A 65 13.48 -5.82 -10.68
CA GLY A 65 12.48 -4.75 -10.79
C GLY A 65 11.46 -4.78 -9.65
N TYR A 66 11.00 -5.98 -9.26
CA TYR A 66 10.08 -6.13 -8.14
C TYR A 66 10.71 -5.66 -6.80
N VAL A 67 11.98 -5.99 -6.56
CA VAL A 67 12.69 -5.55 -5.34
C VAL A 67 13.04 -4.06 -5.40
N ASP A 68 13.31 -3.50 -6.57
CA ASP A 68 13.46 -2.06 -6.76
C ASP A 68 12.17 -1.30 -6.45
N GLY A 69 11.03 -1.81 -6.91
CA GLY A 69 9.72 -1.26 -6.53
C GLY A 69 9.49 -1.28 -5.02
N MET A 70 9.98 -2.31 -4.30
CA MET A 70 9.93 -2.31 -2.83
C MET A 70 10.77 -1.19 -2.22
N VAL A 71 11.95 -0.90 -2.76
CA VAL A 71 12.82 0.18 -2.28
C VAL A 71 12.08 1.51 -2.35
N GLU A 72 11.57 1.86 -3.52
CA GLU A 72 10.82 3.11 -3.75
C GLU A 72 9.58 3.20 -2.85
N THR A 73 8.86 2.08 -2.75
CA THR A 73 7.62 2.03 -1.97
C THR A 73 7.86 2.09 -0.46
N SER A 74 9.03 1.64 0.02
CA SER A 74 9.36 1.61 1.44
C SER A 74 9.36 3.01 2.06
N GLU A 75 9.92 4.00 1.37
CA GLU A 75 9.97 5.39 1.83
C GLU A 75 8.58 6.00 1.92
N LEU A 76 7.77 5.81 0.87
CA LEU A 76 6.39 6.27 0.82
C LEU A 76 5.56 5.66 1.95
N TYR A 77 5.72 4.35 2.18
CA TYR A 77 4.99 3.63 3.24
C TYR A 77 5.37 4.14 4.64
N VAL A 78 6.65 4.37 4.91
CA VAL A 78 7.11 5.02 6.15
C VAL A 78 6.49 6.42 6.27
N GLY A 79 6.47 7.18 5.18
CA GLY A 79 5.79 8.48 5.09
C GLY A 79 4.31 8.41 5.48
N PHE A 80 3.58 7.38 5.04
CA PHE A 80 2.19 7.14 5.46
C PHE A 80 2.08 6.93 6.96
N THR A 81 2.95 6.11 7.55
CA THR A 81 2.90 5.84 9.02
C THR A 81 3.18 7.09 9.85
N LYS A 82 4.04 7.99 9.35
CA LYS A 82 4.40 9.26 10.01
C LYS A 82 3.49 10.42 9.61
N ALA A 83 2.55 10.20 8.69
CA ALA A 83 1.74 11.24 8.04
C ALA A 83 2.60 12.39 7.48
N ASN A 84 3.72 12.02 6.86
CA ASN A 84 4.70 12.92 6.30
C ASN A 84 5.27 12.31 5.01
N VAL A 85 4.50 12.38 3.94
CA VAL A 85 5.00 12.12 2.59
C VAL A 85 5.53 13.42 1.99
N ASP A 86 6.36 13.32 0.96
CA ASP A 86 6.88 14.45 0.20
C ASP A 86 6.56 14.28 -1.29
N ALA A 87 5.25 14.25 -1.61
CA ALA A 87 4.75 14.00 -2.96
C ALA A 87 4.32 15.31 -3.67
N PHE A 88 4.10 16.38 -2.92
CA PHE A 88 3.61 17.66 -3.40
C PHE A 88 4.31 18.82 -2.68
N SER A 89 3.97 20.05 -3.06
CA SER A 89 4.50 21.25 -2.42
C SER A 89 3.42 22.11 -1.75
N GLY A 90 3.85 22.95 -0.80
CA GLY A 90 3.03 24.02 -0.22
C GLY A 90 1.72 23.55 0.42
N ARG A 91 0.58 24.08 -0.06
CA ARG A 91 -0.74 23.82 0.53
C ARG A 91 -1.26 22.42 0.21
N ALA A 92 -0.93 21.88 -0.96
CA ALA A 92 -1.30 20.54 -1.39
C ALA A 92 -0.70 19.50 -0.42
N GLN A 93 0.61 19.58 -0.19
CA GLN A 93 1.35 18.71 0.74
C GLN A 93 0.75 18.71 2.15
N LYS A 94 0.46 19.90 2.70
CA LYS A 94 -0.17 20.03 4.03
C LYS A 94 -1.53 19.35 4.11
N ARG A 95 -2.31 19.35 3.02
CA ARG A 95 -3.64 18.73 2.99
C ARG A 95 -3.55 17.21 2.87
N ILE A 96 -2.62 16.68 2.08
CA ILE A 96 -2.35 15.24 2.01
C ILE A 96 -1.89 14.73 3.38
N ASN A 97 -0.84 15.33 3.96
CA ASN A 97 -0.33 14.93 5.28
C ASN A 97 -1.39 15.03 6.39
N ARG A 98 -2.31 16.00 6.31
CA ARG A 98 -3.45 16.06 7.24
C ARG A 98 -4.40 14.87 7.08
N ARG A 99 -4.71 14.44 5.85
CA ARG A 99 -5.56 13.27 5.61
C ARG A 99 -4.90 11.96 6.03
N LEU A 100 -3.60 11.82 5.77
CA LEU A 100 -2.81 10.69 6.26
C LEU A 100 -2.85 10.61 7.80
N ARG A 101 -2.74 11.76 8.48
CA ARG A 101 -2.87 11.83 9.94
C ARG A 101 -4.25 11.36 10.41
N ASN A 102 -5.32 11.86 9.79
CA ASN A 102 -6.69 11.41 10.13
C ASN A 102 -6.84 9.89 9.97
N LEU A 103 -6.34 9.31 8.88
CA LEU A 103 -6.37 7.86 8.64
C LEU A 103 -5.58 7.09 9.71
N ASN A 104 -4.43 7.61 10.15
CA ASN A 104 -3.65 7.04 11.24
C ASN A 104 -4.39 7.14 12.60
N ASP A 105 -5.03 8.28 12.89
CA ASP A 105 -5.79 8.50 14.13
C ASP A 105 -6.97 7.52 14.26
N ILE A 106 -7.63 7.19 13.13
CA ILE A 106 -8.69 6.16 13.09
C ILE A 106 -8.14 4.74 12.91
N GLN A 107 -6.81 4.56 12.99
CA GLN A 107 -6.10 3.28 12.89
C GLN A 107 -6.39 2.51 11.59
N SER A 108 -6.53 3.22 10.47
CA SER A 108 -6.81 2.67 9.14
C SER A 108 -5.56 2.06 8.48
N SER A 109 -4.84 1.16 9.16
CA SER A 109 -3.61 0.61 8.57
C SER A 109 -3.85 -0.28 7.35
N HIS A 110 -5.01 -0.94 7.27
CA HIS A 110 -5.39 -1.82 6.16
C HIS A 110 -5.55 -1.05 4.84
N SER A 111 -5.96 0.22 4.92
CA SER A 111 -6.15 1.04 3.73
C SER A 111 -4.84 1.41 3.04
N ARG A 112 -3.69 1.09 3.64
CA ARG A 112 -2.38 1.39 3.06
C ARG A 112 -2.11 0.60 1.78
N THR A 113 -2.71 -0.56 1.59
CA THR A 113 -2.68 -1.29 0.31
C THR A 113 -3.18 -0.40 -0.83
N LEU A 114 -4.42 0.10 -0.72
CA LEU A 114 -4.99 1.00 -1.72
C LEU A 114 -4.23 2.33 -1.79
N MET A 115 -3.72 2.84 -0.66
CA MET A 115 -2.93 4.07 -0.66
C MET A 115 -1.62 3.93 -1.41
N LEU A 116 -0.99 2.75 -1.43
CA LEU A 116 0.20 2.52 -2.25
C LEU A 116 -0.16 2.62 -3.73
N ARG A 117 -1.18 1.86 -4.16
CA ARG A 117 -1.66 1.86 -5.55
C ARG A 117 -2.04 3.25 -6.04
N ILE A 118 -2.83 4.03 -5.28
CA ILE A 118 -3.28 5.35 -5.75
C ILE A 118 -2.14 6.37 -5.91
N PHE A 119 -1.03 6.21 -5.17
CA PHE A 119 0.13 7.10 -5.27
C PHE A 119 1.06 6.73 -6.42
N GLU A 120 0.90 5.52 -6.95
CA GLU A 120 1.54 5.07 -8.17
C GLU A 120 0.71 5.41 -9.40
N GLU A 121 -0.62 5.26 -9.31
CA GLU A 121 -1.54 5.48 -10.43
C GLU A 121 -1.83 6.95 -10.74
N PHE A 122 -1.73 7.82 -9.72
CA PHE A 122 -2.11 9.23 -9.86
C PHE A 122 -0.95 10.16 -9.54
N ASP A 123 -0.59 11.00 -10.52
CA ASP A 123 0.32 12.13 -10.32
C ASP A 123 -0.40 13.38 -9.81
N GLU A 124 -1.73 13.47 -10.00
CA GLU A 124 -2.47 14.68 -9.70
C GLU A 124 -2.94 14.74 -8.23
N TYR A 125 -2.64 15.86 -7.59
CA TYR A 125 -3.04 16.16 -6.22
C TYR A 125 -4.53 15.95 -5.95
N ASP A 126 -5.39 16.41 -6.85
CA ASP A 126 -6.84 16.38 -6.63
C ASP A 126 -7.39 14.94 -6.70
N GLN A 127 -6.82 14.05 -7.52
CA GLN A 127 -7.18 12.64 -7.59
C GLN A 127 -6.81 11.92 -6.30
N ILE A 128 -5.54 11.99 -5.86
CA ILE A 128 -5.08 11.39 -4.61
C ILE A 128 -5.89 11.92 -3.42
N LEU A 129 -6.10 13.24 -3.34
CA LEU A 129 -6.87 13.84 -2.26
C LEU A 129 -8.32 13.35 -2.25
N SER A 130 -8.94 13.18 -3.42
CA SER A 130 -10.31 12.67 -3.55
C SER A 130 -10.40 11.26 -2.98
N VAL A 131 -9.51 10.36 -3.40
CA VAL A 131 -9.50 8.97 -2.93
C VAL A 131 -9.23 8.91 -1.42
N LEU A 132 -8.26 9.66 -0.90
CA LEU A 132 -8.00 9.72 0.56
C LEU A 132 -9.22 10.19 1.37
N ARG A 133 -10.07 11.07 0.81
CA ARG A 133 -11.32 11.50 1.48
C ARG A 133 -12.37 10.39 1.48
N LEU A 134 -12.56 9.71 0.35
CA LEU A 134 -13.48 8.59 0.24
C LEU A 134 -13.07 7.46 1.19
N LEU A 135 -11.76 7.18 1.24
CA LEU A 135 -11.16 6.21 2.13
C LEU A 135 -11.40 6.54 3.61
N GLU A 136 -11.21 7.80 4.02
CA GLU A 136 -11.49 8.24 5.38
C GLU A 136 -12.97 8.05 5.75
N VAL A 137 -13.89 8.44 4.86
CA VAL A 137 -15.33 8.27 5.08
C VAL A 137 -15.71 6.79 5.18
N PHE A 138 -15.20 5.96 4.26
CA PHE A 138 -15.43 4.52 4.27
C PHE A 138 -14.95 3.89 5.58
N MET A 139 -13.73 4.22 6.01
CA MET A 139 -13.12 3.63 7.20
C MET A 139 -13.80 4.07 8.50
N VAL A 140 -14.25 5.32 8.59
CA VAL A 140 -15.07 5.77 9.72
C VAL A 140 -16.39 5.00 9.77
N ARG A 141 -17.10 4.86 8.64
CA ARG A 141 -18.36 4.12 8.58
C ARG A 141 -18.16 2.65 8.93
N TRP A 142 -17.15 2.01 8.36
CA TRP A 142 -16.80 0.62 8.63
C TRP A 142 -16.60 0.36 10.12
N ARG A 143 -15.86 1.25 10.79
CA ARG A 143 -15.59 1.15 12.24
C ARG A 143 -16.84 1.38 13.08
N VAL A 144 -17.67 2.37 12.73
CA VAL A 144 -18.94 2.66 13.43
C VAL A 144 -19.93 1.52 13.30
N SER A 145 -19.96 0.81 12.16
CA SER A 145 -20.82 -0.35 11.95
C SER A 145 -20.42 -1.60 12.74
N GLY A 146 -19.33 -1.56 13.53
CA GLY A 146 -18.90 -2.68 14.36
C GLY A 146 -18.22 -3.81 13.60
N ASN A 147 -17.82 -3.60 12.34
CA ASN A 147 -17.10 -4.59 11.55
C ASN A 147 -15.63 -4.67 12.02
N GLN A 148 -15.26 -5.73 12.74
CA GLN A 148 -13.94 -5.85 13.38
C GLN A 148 -12.91 -6.75 12.66
N THR A 149 -13.19 -7.28 11.46
CA THR A 149 -12.29 -8.26 10.82
C THR A 149 -11.36 -7.62 9.80
N GLY A 150 -10.05 -7.59 10.11
CA GLY A 150 -9.01 -7.00 9.27
C GLY A 150 -8.79 -7.70 7.93
N SER A 151 -8.93 -9.04 7.86
CA SER A 151 -8.73 -9.79 6.61
C SER A 151 -9.76 -9.46 5.52
N LYS A 152 -10.97 -9.04 5.91
CA LYS A 152 -11.98 -8.58 4.96
C LYS A 152 -11.59 -7.25 4.33
N LEU A 153 -10.98 -6.35 5.10
CA LEU A 153 -10.49 -5.07 4.59
C LEU A 153 -9.29 -5.28 3.67
N ASP A 154 -8.33 -6.13 4.06
CA ASP A 154 -7.19 -6.48 3.21
C ASP A 154 -7.67 -6.99 1.84
N ARG A 155 -8.67 -7.89 1.83
CA ARG A 155 -9.29 -8.40 0.61
C ARG A 155 -10.01 -7.31 -0.21
N ILE A 156 -10.81 -6.46 0.41
CA ILE A 156 -11.49 -5.37 -0.30
C ILE A 156 -10.47 -4.46 -0.97
N PHE A 157 -9.38 -4.13 -0.27
CA PHE A 157 -8.38 -3.20 -0.81
C PHE A 157 -7.49 -3.84 -1.88
N SER A 158 -7.18 -5.14 -1.81
CA SER A 158 -6.47 -5.81 -2.90
C SER A 158 -7.34 -5.95 -4.14
N GLU A 159 -8.60 -6.39 -3.99
CA GLU A 159 -9.56 -6.45 -5.12
C GLU A 159 -9.73 -5.07 -5.78
N LEU A 160 -9.78 -3.98 -4.99
CA LEU A 160 -9.78 -2.62 -5.56
C LEU A 160 -8.48 -2.24 -6.28
N CYS A 161 -7.32 -2.74 -5.85
CA CYS A 161 -6.07 -2.50 -6.55
C CYS A 161 -6.02 -3.20 -7.91
N SER A 162 -6.59 -4.40 -7.99
CA SER A 162 -6.68 -5.20 -9.22
C SER A 162 -7.69 -4.61 -10.20
N ASP A 163 -8.89 -4.23 -9.73
CA ASP A 163 -10.00 -3.90 -10.64
C ASP A 163 -10.16 -2.41 -10.96
N ALA A 164 -9.83 -1.51 -10.02
CA ALA A 164 -10.33 -0.13 -10.08
C ALA A 164 -9.56 0.78 -11.05
N PHE A 165 -8.39 0.35 -11.54
CA PHE A 165 -7.49 1.20 -12.33
C PHE A 165 -7.41 0.79 -13.82
N ASP A 166 -7.98 -0.37 -14.17
CA ASP A 166 -7.96 -0.92 -15.53
C ASP A 166 -9.00 -0.27 -16.47
N THR A 167 -9.93 0.49 -15.91
CA THR A 167 -10.97 1.19 -16.69
C THR A 167 -10.78 2.69 -16.68
N THR A 168 -11.00 3.33 -17.82
CA THR A 168 -10.78 4.78 -18.07
C THR A 168 -11.67 5.73 -17.24
N ASP A 169 -12.47 5.21 -16.31
CA ASP A 169 -13.27 5.98 -15.35
C ASP A 169 -13.44 5.16 -14.04
N PRO A 170 -12.58 5.39 -13.02
CA PRO A 170 -12.61 4.70 -11.72
C PRO A 170 -13.81 5.04 -10.82
#